data_AF-A0A943YAS4-F1
#
_entry.id   AF-A0A943YAS4-F1
#
_cell.length_a   1.000
_cell.length_b   1.000
_cell.length_c   1.000
_cell.angle_alpha   90.00
_cell.angle_beta   90.00
_cell.angle_gamma   90.00
#
_symmetry.space_group_name_H-M   'P 1'
#
loop_
_entity.id
_entity.type
_entity.pdbx_description
1 polymer ?
#
loop_
_entity_poly.entity_id
_entity_poly.type
_entity_poly.pdbx_seq_one_letter_code
_entity_poly.pdbx_strand_id
1 'polypeptide(L)'
;MTFDEFIKKYNGKSNDYDGAYGVQCTDLIKLYVEKVFGVKAGYESWGNAKAYYTNTTSKLKSITTKIANTASFVPKKGDIMVWNGNVGNGAGHVAICTGEGTTSYFYSYDQNWNGKAMHKVKHSYDNVYGVLRPKDQSKITSGSSSSSSKSFVKAVAWKNGSTSETVYEASNLSGKVGTIYTRESADCYGKAGSGYIVCYKISGTSKHKVGFAKYAGSVKSAPTGGKTYKNGSTTETVYADTSKSTKIGSLDKQETCTCLAKVDGMYLVKYKVNGTSNYKVGFVAYSGGC
;
A
#
# COMPACT_ATOMS: atom_id res chain seq x y z
N MET A 1 -8.06 13.45 -6.65
CA MET A 1 -6.73 13.05 -6.11
C MET A 1 -6.84 11.65 -5.54
N THR A 2 -5.72 10.96 -5.31
CA THR A 2 -5.67 9.66 -4.64
C THR A 2 -5.69 9.82 -3.13
N PHE A 3 -5.91 8.73 -2.39
CA PHE A 3 -5.79 8.72 -0.93
C PHE A 3 -4.42 9.21 -0.47
N ASP A 4 -3.32 8.74 -1.07
CA ASP A 4 -1.99 9.10 -0.62
C ASP A 4 -1.65 10.57 -0.93
N GLU A 5 -2.11 11.08 -2.07
CA GLU A 5 -2.05 12.51 -2.38
C GLU A 5 -2.84 13.35 -1.37
N PHE A 6 -4.02 12.86 -0.96
CA PHE A 6 -4.85 13.49 0.05
C PHE A 6 -4.12 13.55 1.40
N ILE A 7 -3.63 12.42 1.91
CA ILE A 7 -2.88 12.38 3.17
C ILE A 7 -1.67 13.32 3.11
N LYS A 8 -0.87 13.25 2.04
CA LYS A 8 0.30 14.12 1.87
C LYS A 8 -0.06 15.61 1.91
N LYS A 9 -1.21 15.98 1.33
CA LYS A 9 -1.62 17.38 1.22
C LYS A 9 -2.22 17.93 2.51
N TYR A 10 -2.91 17.11 3.29
CA TYR A 10 -3.76 17.57 4.40
C TYR A 10 -3.27 17.16 5.79
N ASN A 11 -2.34 16.20 5.90
CA ASN A 11 -1.73 15.87 7.19
C ASN A 11 -1.04 17.11 7.79
N GLY A 12 -1.27 17.35 9.08
CA GLY A 12 -0.81 18.53 9.82
C GLY A 12 -1.62 19.81 9.57
N LYS A 13 -2.70 19.78 8.77
CA LYS A 13 -3.53 20.96 8.48
C LYS A 13 -4.87 20.90 9.21
N SER A 14 -5.34 22.07 9.61
CA SER A 14 -6.68 22.28 10.16
C SER A 14 -7.61 22.72 9.03
N ASN A 15 -8.66 21.95 8.76
CA ASN A 15 -9.58 22.18 7.64
C ASN A 15 -10.99 22.41 8.18
N ASP A 16 -11.50 23.62 7.93
CA ASP A 16 -12.91 23.97 8.12
C ASP A 16 -13.56 23.92 6.73
N TYR A 17 -14.37 22.89 6.48
CA TYR A 17 -14.89 22.61 5.14
C TYR A 17 -16.18 23.40 4.87
N ASP A 18 -17.04 23.53 5.88
CA ASP A 18 -18.36 24.15 5.73
C ASP A 18 -18.44 25.58 6.32
N GLY A 19 -17.40 26.05 7.01
CA GLY A 19 -17.35 27.37 7.64
C GLY A 19 -18.17 27.45 8.93
N ALA A 20 -18.63 26.32 9.46
CA ALA A 20 -19.48 26.25 10.64
C ALA A 20 -18.82 25.43 11.75
N TYR A 21 -18.92 25.91 12.99
CA TYR A 21 -18.33 25.26 14.18
C TYR A 21 -16.80 25.10 14.13
N GLY A 22 -16.12 25.76 13.21
CA GLY A 22 -14.67 25.71 13.05
C GLY A 22 -14.20 24.34 12.58
N VAL A 23 -13.03 23.92 13.05
CA VAL A 23 -12.38 22.70 12.55
C VAL A 23 -12.88 21.46 13.31
N GLN A 24 -13.67 20.62 12.63
CA GLN A 24 -14.33 19.41 13.17
C GLN A 24 -13.88 18.11 12.48
N CYS A 25 -14.22 16.97 13.09
CA CYS A 25 -13.94 15.65 12.52
C CYS A 25 -14.74 15.40 11.22
N THR A 26 -15.96 15.92 11.13
CA THR A 26 -16.81 15.81 9.95
C THR A 26 -16.27 16.61 8.76
N ASP A 27 -15.58 17.73 8.99
CA ASP A 27 -14.94 18.50 7.91
C ASP A 27 -13.90 17.68 7.17
N LEU A 28 -13.08 16.93 7.92
CA LEU A 28 -12.09 16.05 7.33
C LEU A 28 -12.73 15.02 6.41
N ILE A 29 -13.87 14.43 6.81
CA ILE A 29 -14.55 13.43 5.97
C ILE A 29 -15.24 14.07 4.76
N LYS A 30 -15.87 15.24 4.92
CA LYS A 30 -16.47 15.98 3.78
C LYS A 30 -15.39 16.33 2.74
N LEU A 31 -14.26 16.84 3.21
CA LEU A 31 -13.10 17.16 2.38
C LEU A 31 -12.53 15.91 1.69
N TYR A 32 -12.36 14.81 2.43
CA TYR A 32 -11.88 13.54 1.89
C TYR A 32 -12.78 12.99 0.80
N VAL A 33 -14.09 12.95 1.07
CA VAL A 33 -15.06 12.42 0.12
C VAL A 33 -15.14 13.28 -1.15
N GLU A 34 -15.10 14.61 -1.02
CA GLU A 34 -15.06 15.50 -2.17
C GLU A 34 -13.76 15.31 -2.99
N LYS A 35 -12.59 15.37 -2.35
CA LYS A 35 -11.32 15.40 -3.07
C LYS A 35 -10.93 14.06 -3.68
N VAL A 36 -11.30 12.95 -3.03
CA VAL A 36 -10.90 11.60 -3.46
C VAL A 36 -11.95 10.94 -4.34
N PHE A 37 -13.24 11.17 -4.06
CA PHE A 37 -14.35 10.52 -4.77
C PHE A 37 -15.24 11.47 -5.57
N GLY A 38 -14.97 12.78 -5.54
CA GLY A 38 -15.72 13.77 -6.32
C GLY A 38 -17.13 14.04 -5.80
N VAL A 39 -17.49 13.53 -4.62
CA VAL A 39 -18.83 13.69 -4.06
C VAL A 39 -18.83 14.84 -3.05
N LYS A 40 -19.54 15.92 -3.39
CA LYS A 40 -19.75 17.05 -2.48
C LYS A 40 -20.88 16.73 -1.50
N ALA A 41 -20.65 17.06 -0.23
CA ALA A 41 -21.70 16.97 0.79
C ALA A 41 -22.89 17.89 0.48
N GLY A 42 -22.66 19.04 -0.19
CA GLY A 42 -23.67 20.06 -0.42
C GLY A 42 -24.08 20.77 0.87
N TYR A 43 -25.20 21.51 0.84
CA TYR A 43 -25.83 22.10 2.03
C TYR A 43 -26.53 21.08 2.93
N GLU A 44 -26.73 19.85 2.45
CA GLU A 44 -27.22 18.74 3.25
C GLU A 44 -26.13 18.33 4.23
N SER A 45 -26.21 18.83 5.46
CA SER A 45 -25.37 18.33 6.54
C SER A 45 -25.59 16.82 6.65
N TRP A 46 -24.51 16.03 6.46
CA TRP A 46 -24.51 14.59 6.76
C TRP A 46 -24.70 14.30 8.25
N GLY A 47 -25.03 15.32 9.04
CA GLY A 47 -25.25 15.29 10.47
C GLY A 47 -23.95 15.27 11.23
N ASN A 48 -24.09 15.08 12.55
CA ASN A 48 -22.97 14.80 13.43
C ASN A 48 -22.31 13.46 13.04
N ALA A 49 -21.06 13.26 13.47
CA ALA A 49 -20.25 12.09 13.16
C ALA A 49 -20.99 10.74 13.25
N LYS A 50 -21.77 10.50 14.31
CA LYS A 50 -22.52 9.23 14.47
C LYS A 50 -23.53 8.97 13.34
N ALA A 51 -24.09 10.03 12.74
CA ALA A 51 -25.09 9.95 11.68
C ALA A 51 -24.52 9.34 10.39
N TYR A 52 -23.21 9.42 10.18
CA TYR A 52 -22.54 8.76 9.06
C TYR A 52 -22.82 7.25 9.09
N TYR A 53 -22.95 6.64 10.27
CA TYR A 53 -23.29 5.23 10.41
C TYR A 53 -24.78 4.98 10.64
N THR A 54 -25.47 5.76 11.47
CA THR A 54 -26.87 5.48 11.85
C THR A 54 -27.89 6.01 10.84
N ASN A 55 -27.62 7.14 10.19
CA ASN A 55 -28.50 7.77 9.21
C ASN A 55 -27.73 8.18 7.95
N THR A 56 -26.99 7.22 7.38
CA THR A 56 -26.13 7.47 6.21
C THR A 56 -26.96 8.01 5.04
N THR A 57 -26.58 9.19 4.53
CA THR A 57 -27.27 9.83 3.40
C THR A 57 -27.15 9.01 2.12
N SER A 58 -28.07 9.19 1.18
CA SER A 58 -28.06 8.47 -0.11
C SER A 58 -26.76 8.69 -0.90
N LYS A 59 -26.16 9.89 -0.82
CA LYS A 59 -24.88 10.21 -1.45
C LYS A 59 -23.71 9.42 -0.86
N LEU A 60 -23.64 9.26 0.46
CA LEU A 60 -22.62 8.43 1.09
C LEU A 60 -22.87 6.93 0.85
N LYS A 61 -24.13 6.49 0.89
CA LYS A 61 -24.52 5.09 0.59
C LYS A 61 -24.20 4.67 -0.84
N SER A 62 -24.29 5.59 -1.81
CA SER A 62 -23.99 5.27 -3.21
C SER A 62 -22.51 4.93 -3.40
N ILE A 63 -21.61 5.60 -2.68
CA ILE A 63 -20.16 5.41 -2.81
C ILE A 63 -19.51 4.54 -1.73
N THR A 64 -20.23 4.14 -0.68
CA THR A 64 -19.67 3.34 0.43
C THR A 64 -20.46 2.06 0.72
N THR A 65 -19.77 1.08 1.31
CA THR A 65 -20.36 -0.11 1.92
C THR A 65 -20.21 0.01 3.43
N LYS A 66 -21.31 -0.12 4.17
CA LYS A 66 -21.32 -0.10 5.63
C LYS A 66 -20.92 -1.46 6.18
N ILE A 67 -19.97 -1.49 7.11
CA ILE A 67 -19.43 -2.72 7.69
C ILE A 67 -19.38 -2.55 9.21
N ALA A 68 -20.02 -3.46 9.94
CA ALA A 68 -20.03 -3.43 11.40
C ALA A 68 -18.68 -3.82 11.99
N ASN A 69 -18.36 -3.23 13.14
CA ASN A 69 -17.27 -3.70 13.97
C ASN A 69 -17.65 -5.06 14.59
N THR A 70 -16.83 -6.09 14.36
CA THR A 70 -16.97 -7.43 14.93
C THR A 70 -15.66 -7.84 15.59
N ALA A 71 -15.65 -8.91 16.40
CA ALA A 71 -14.44 -9.36 17.09
C ALA A 71 -13.26 -9.67 16.15
N SER A 72 -13.53 -10.03 14.90
CA SER A 72 -12.51 -10.32 13.88
C SER A 72 -12.25 -9.15 12.92
N PHE A 73 -12.91 -8.01 13.12
CA PHE A 73 -12.83 -6.88 12.21
C PHE A 73 -11.50 -6.14 12.37
N VAL A 74 -10.87 -5.80 11.24
CA VAL A 74 -9.73 -4.88 11.16
C VAL A 74 -10.01 -3.90 10.00
N PRO A 75 -9.94 -2.58 10.23
CA PRO A 75 -10.23 -1.60 9.20
C PRO A 75 -9.15 -1.60 8.12
N LYS A 76 -9.56 -1.32 6.88
CA LYS A 76 -8.66 -1.20 5.73
C LYS A 76 -8.32 0.26 5.47
N LYS A 77 -7.23 0.47 4.74
CA LYS A 77 -6.83 1.80 4.26
C LYS A 77 -8.00 2.49 3.58
N GLY A 78 -8.27 3.74 3.93
CA GLY A 78 -9.36 4.53 3.33
C GLY A 78 -10.75 4.27 3.89
N ASP A 79 -10.92 3.31 4.82
CA ASP A 79 -12.18 3.17 5.54
C ASP A 79 -12.46 4.42 6.38
N ILE A 80 -13.72 4.89 6.38
CA ILE A 80 -14.17 5.94 7.29
C ILE A 80 -14.66 5.25 8.57
N MET A 81 -13.89 5.36 9.64
CA MET A 81 -14.27 4.85 10.97
C MET A 81 -15.35 5.74 11.58
N VAL A 82 -16.34 5.15 12.25
CA VAL A 82 -17.41 5.87 12.92
C VAL A 82 -17.58 5.39 14.36
N TRP A 83 -17.47 6.32 15.31
CA TRP A 83 -17.77 6.10 16.72
C TRP A 83 -19.20 6.53 17.06
N ASN A 84 -19.76 5.89 18.08
CA ASN A 84 -21.08 6.18 18.61
C ASN A 84 -21.09 7.46 19.49
N GLY A 85 -22.27 7.82 20.01
CA GLY A 85 -22.46 9.06 20.77
C GLY A 85 -21.75 9.14 22.14
N ASN A 86 -21.16 8.05 22.63
CA ASN A 86 -20.33 8.07 23.85
C ASN A 86 -19.00 8.80 23.63
N VAL A 87 -18.68 9.12 22.37
CA VAL A 87 -17.52 9.93 21.98
C VAL A 87 -18.01 11.29 21.47
N GLY A 88 -17.24 12.36 21.73
CA GLY A 88 -17.54 13.68 21.19
C GLY A 88 -18.82 14.31 21.74
N ASN A 89 -19.09 14.14 23.04
CA ASN A 89 -20.22 14.76 23.75
C ASN A 89 -21.58 14.52 23.07
N GLY A 90 -21.86 13.29 22.64
CA GLY A 90 -23.13 12.93 21.99
C GLY A 90 -23.13 13.05 20.45
N ALA A 91 -22.12 13.69 19.86
CA ALA A 91 -21.98 13.86 18.41
C ALA A 91 -21.42 12.60 17.71
N GLY A 92 -20.63 11.80 18.43
CA GLY A 92 -19.78 10.75 17.87
C GLY A 92 -18.46 11.30 17.34
N HIS A 93 -17.69 10.43 16.71
CA HIS A 93 -16.44 10.80 16.02
C HIS A 93 -16.32 10.07 14.69
N VAL A 94 -15.56 10.65 13.76
CA VAL A 94 -15.23 10.03 12.47
C VAL A 94 -13.79 10.31 12.10
N ALA A 95 -13.14 9.32 11.47
CA ALA A 95 -11.75 9.40 11.07
C ALA A 95 -11.47 8.53 9.84
N ILE A 96 -10.31 8.73 9.20
CA ILE A 96 -9.92 8.01 8.00
C ILE A 96 -8.86 6.96 8.36
N CYS A 97 -9.17 5.68 8.24
CA CYS A 97 -8.27 4.59 8.63
C CYS A 97 -7.02 4.53 7.74
N THR A 98 -5.85 4.31 8.35
CA THR A 98 -4.60 4.13 7.60
C THR A 98 -4.49 2.72 7.00
N GLY A 99 -5.26 1.77 7.52
CA GLY A 99 -5.15 0.34 7.23
C GLY A 99 -4.14 -0.40 8.09
N GLU A 100 -3.47 0.30 9.03
CA GLU A 100 -2.63 -0.31 10.05
C GLU A 100 -3.48 -0.63 11.29
N GLY A 101 -3.39 -1.86 11.78
CA GLY A 101 -4.11 -2.28 12.98
C GLY A 101 -4.16 -3.79 13.15
N THR A 102 -4.79 -4.20 14.23
CA THR A 102 -5.14 -5.57 14.61
C THR A 102 -6.61 -5.58 15.06
N THR A 103 -7.09 -6.69 15.62
CA THR A 103 -8.39 -6.75 16.28
C THR A 103 -8.44 -6.01 17.62
N SER A 104 -7.32 -5.48 18.13
CA SER A 104 -7.24 -4.75 19.40
C SER A 104 -6.93 -3.26 19.27
N TYR A 105 -6.31 -2.82 18.17
CA TYR A 105 -6.06 -1.41 17.90
C TYR A 105 -6.05 -1.12 16.40
N PHE A 106 -6.19 0.15 16.04
CA PHE A 106 -5.95 0.63 14.68
C PHE A 106 -5.39 2.04 14.68
N TYR A 107 -4.90 2.48 13.53
CA TYR A 107 -4.54 3.86 13.30
C TYR A 107 -5.50 4.53 12.31
N SER A 108 -5.82 5.78 12.57
CA SER A 108 -6.56 6.65 11.66
C SER A 108 -5.94 8.04 11.60
N TYR A 109 -6.34 8.80 10.59
CA TYR A 109 -6.12 10.23 10.51
C TYR A 109 -7.36 10.95 11.01
N ASP A 110 -7.15 11.77 12.03
CA ASP A 110 -8.20 12.36 12.83
C ASP A 110 -8.06 13.87 12.82
N GLN A 111 -9.19 14.56 12.78
CA GLN A 111 -9.29 15.98 13.02
C GLN A 111 -10.18 16.19 14.25
N ASN A 112 -9.80 17.11 15.14
CA ASN A 112 -10.54 17.39 16.38
C ASN A 112 -10.62 16.22 17.39
N TRP A 113 -9.59 15.36 17.46
CA TRP A 113 -9.48 14.33 18.51
C TRP A 113 -8.68 14.83 19.73
N ASN A 114 -7.39 15.11 19.54
CA ASN A 114 -6.49 15.71 20.54
C ASN A 114 -5.82 16.98 20.00
N GLY A 115 -6.50 17.65 19.09
CA GLY A 115 -5.98 18.81 18.37
C GLY A 115 -6.80 19.10 17.12
N LYS A 116 -6.73 20.34 16.64
CA LYS A 116 -7.49 20.78 15.47
C LYS A 116 -6.93 20.27 14.15
N ALA A 117 -5.62 20.11 14.04
CA ALA A 117 -5.01 19.64 12.81
C ALA A 117 -5.26 18.14 12.57
N MET A 118 -5.42 17.76 11.30
CA MET A 118 -5.40 16.36 10.89
C MET A 118 -4.07 15.71 11.30
N HIS A 119 -4.10 14.63 12.06
CA HIS A 119 -2.90 13.88 12.42
C HIS A 119 -3.21 12.39 12.64
N LYS A 120 -2.18 11.56 12.63
CA LYS A 120 -2.32 10.12 12.87
C LYS A 120 -2.53 9.84 14.35
N VAL A 121 -3.57 9.09 14.70
CA VAL A 121 -3.93 8.71 16.07
C VAL A 121 -4.05 7.18 16.16
N LYS A 122 -3.61 6.62 17.29
CA LYS A 122 -3.83 5.21 17.65
C LYS A 122 -5.11 5.11 18.47
N HIS A 123 -6.00 4.18 18.11
CA HIS A 123 -7.26 3.95 18.78
C HIS A 123 -7.46 2.49 19.17
N SER A 124 -8.23 2.26 20.23
CA SER A 124 -8.93 0.99 20.48
C SER A 124 -10.25 0.97 19.71
N TYR A 125 -11.01 -0.13 19.81
CA TYR A 125 -12.35 -0.24 19.23
C TYR A 125 -13.48 0.23 20.16
N ASP A 126 -13.14 0.89 21.27
CA ASP A 126 -14.13 1.34 22.24
C ASP A 126 -15.11 2.31 21.58
N ASN A 127 -16.40 2.05 21.80
CA ASN A 127 -17.50 2.86 21.27
C ASN A 127 -17.57 2.96 19.73
N VAL A 128 -16.90 2.07 18.99
CA VAL A 128 -16.94 2.03 17.52
C VAL A 128 -18.21 1.33 17.03
N TYR A 129 -18.93 1.95 16.09
CA TYR A 129 -19.99 1.26 15.35
C TYR A 129 -19.43 0.34 14.26
N GLY A 130 -18.44 0.82 13.52
CA GLY A 130 -17.89 0.16 12.35
C GLY A 130 -17.35 1.19 11.36
N VAL A 131 -17.30 0.81 10.09
CA VAL A 131 -16.76 1.64 9.02
C VAL A 131 -17.73 1.85 7.87
N LEU A 132 -17.54 2.95 7.15
CA LEU A 132 -18.00 3.11 5.77
C LEU A 132 -16.78 2.90 4.86
N ARG A 133 -16.80 1.80 4.09
CA ARG A 133 -15.74 1.44 3.14
C ARG A 133 -16.05 2.00 1.76
N PRO A 134 -15.21 2.86 1.16
CA PRO A 134 -15.43 3.32 -0.21
C PRO A 134 -15.53 2.15 -1.21
N LYS A 135 -16.45 2.22 -2.16
CA LYS A 135 -16.62 1.19 -3.20
C LYS A 135 -15.53 1.29 -4.28
N ASP A 136 -15.18 2.51 -4.67
CA ASP A 136 -14.08 2.76 -5.62
C ASP A 136 -12.72 2.64 -4.91
N GLN A 137 -12.23 1.42 -4.80
CA GLN A 137 -10.94 1.13 -4.20
C GLN A 137 -9.76 1.60 -5.07
N SER A 138 -9.96 1.94 -6.34
CA SER A 138 -8.88 2.42 -7.21
C SER A 138 -8.29 3.73 -6.69
N LYS A 139 -9.11 4.60 -6.08
CA LYS A 139 -8.65 5.87 -5.49
C LYS A 139 -7.87 5.70 -4.19
N ILE A 140 -8.07 4.58 -3.50
CA ILE A 140 -7.43 4.24 -2.23
C ILE A 140 -6.05 3.61 -2.45
N THR A 141 -6.00 2.68 -3.40
CA THR A 141 -4.79 1.90 -3.67
C THR A 141 -3.82 2.63 -4.60
N SER A 142 -4.20 3.79 -5.12
CA SER A 142 -3.35 4.67 -5.96
C SER A 142 -2.29 5.45 -5.15
N GLY A 143 -1.46 4.69 -4.45
CA GLY A 143 -0.04 4.96 -4.18
C GLY A 143 0.77 3.66 -4.17
N SER A 144 0.19 2.59 -4.71
CA SER A 144 0.88 1.47 -5.34
C SER A 144 0.29 1.32 -6.72
N SER A 145 0.70 2.19 -7.64
CA SER A 145 0.51 1.96 -9.07
C SER A 145 1.40 0.80 -9.51
N SER A 146 1.07 -0.42 -9.09
CA SER A 146 1.15 -1.55 -10.00
C SER A 146 -0.22 -1.64 -10.64
N SER A 147 -0.35 -1.11 -11.85
CA SER A 147 -1.32 -1.65 -12.80
C SER A 147 -1.21 -3.16 -12.72
N SER A 148 -2.23 -3.84 -12.20
CA SER A 148 -2.32 -5.30 -12.29
C SER A 148 -2.63 -5.61 -13.75
N SER A 149 -1.57 -5.58 -14.58
CA SER A 149 -1.63 -6.08 -15.94
C SER A 149 -1.84 -7.59 -15.85
N LYS A 150 -2.77 -8.15 -16.63
CA LYS A 150 -2.89 -9.61 -16.79
C LYS A 150 -1.61 -10.26 -17.36
N SER A 151 -0.66 -9.46 -17.83
CA SER A 151 0.64 -9.86 -18.36
C SER A 151 1.77 -9.62 -17.35
N PHE A 152 2.85 -10.39 -17.49
CA PHE A 152 4.12 -10.08 -16.86
C PHE A 152 4.66 -8.71 -17.32
N VAL A 153 5.57 -8.15 -16.53
CA VAL A 153 6.28 -6.93 -16.88
C VAL A 153 7.15 -7.20 -18.11
N LYS A 154 7.05 -6.35 -19.12
CA LYS A 154 8.01 -6.33 -20.23
C LYS A 154 9.32 -5.74 -19.70
N ALA A 155 10.34 -6.58 -19.55
CA ALA A 155 11.66 -6.15 -19.07
C ALA A 155 12.26 -5.08 -19.98
N VAL A 156 13.04 -4.18 -19.38
CA VAL A 156 13.87 -3.21 -20.10
C VAL A 156 15.32 -3.57 -19.89
N ALA A 157 16.11 -3.57 -20.97
CA ALA A 157 17.54 -3.84 -20.88
C ALA A 157 18.24 -2.83 -19.96
N TRP A 158 18.98 -3.36 -18.99
CA TRP A 158 19.80 -2.60 -18.06
C TRP A 158 21.27 -2.95 -18.30
N LYS A 159 22.11 -1.93 -18.39
CA LYS A 159 23.56 -2.09 -18.62
C LYS A 159 24.33 -1.38 -17.52
N ASN A 160 25.26 -2.08 -16.89
CA ASN A 160 26.12 -1.49 -15.88
C ASN A 160 27.15 -0.52 -16.49
N GLY A 161 27.64 0.40 -15.67
CA GLY A 161 28.69 1.36 -16.02
C GLY A 161 30.11 0.81 -15.86
N SER A 162 31.04 1.73 -15.63
CA SER A 162 32.49 1.44 -15.52
C SER A 162 32.93 0.90 -14.16
N THR A 163 32.03 0.83 -13.17
CA THR A 163 32.30 0.27 -11.83
C THR A 163 31.32 -0.86 -11.52
N SER A 164 31.73 -1.81 -10.68
CA SER A 164 30.83 -2.86 -10.21
C SER A 164 29.69 -2.28 -9.40
N GLU A 165 28.49 -2.80 -9.60
CA GLU A 165 27.28 -2.38 -8.89
C GLU A 165 26.91 -3.45 -7.85
N THR A 166 26.68 -3.02 -6.60
CA THR A 166 26.22 -3.92 -5.55
C THR A 166 24.72 -4.17 -5.70
N VAL A 167 24.32 -5.44 -5.55
CA VAL A 167 22.91 -5.84 -5.59
C VAL A 167 22.46 -6.17 -4.17
N TYR A 168 21.35 -5.54 -3.76
CA TYR A 168 20.78 -5.61 -2.41
C TYR A 168 19.47 -6.40 -2.40
N GLU A 169 19.15 -7.08 -1.29
CA GLU A 169 17.86 -7.78 -1.18
C GLU A 169 16.66 -6.85 -0.97
N ALA A 170 16.88 -5.65 -0.41
CA ALA A 170 15.81 -4.73 0.00
C ALA A 170 15.90 -3.35 -0.67
N SER A 171 14.74 -2.71 -0.85
CA SER A 171 14.58 -1.45 -1.61
C SER A 171 15.22 -0.22 -0.97
N ASN A 172 15.63 -0.31 0.31
CA ASN A 172 16.44 0.67 1.01
C ASN A 172 17.95 0.44 0.80
N LEU A 173 18.34 -0.42 -0.15
CA LEU A 173 19.73 -0.74 -0.49
C LEU A 173 20.51 -1.34 0.67
N SER A 174 19.87 -2.26 1.41
CA SER A 174 20.49 -3.02 2.50
C SER A 174 20.54 -4.52 2.21
N GLY A 175 21.50 -5.21 2.81
CA GLY A 175 21.69 -6.66 2.67
C GLY A 175 22.23 -7.03 1.29
N LYS A 176 23.55 -7.08 1.14
CA LYS A 176 24.18 -7.46 -0.13
C LYS A 176 23.86 -8.93 -0.46
N VAL A 177 23.33 -9.17 -1.66
CA VAL A 177 23.05 -10.52 -2.19
C VAL A 177 23.90 -10.88 -3.41
N GLY A 178 24.54 -9.89 -4.02
CA GLY A 178 25.40 -10.10 -5.16
C GLY A 178 26.06 -8.84 -5.68
N THR A 179 26.73 -9.00 -6.82
CA THR A 179 27.40 -7.92 -7.54
C THR A 179 27.18 -8.15 -9.03
N ILE A 180 26.92 -7.08 -9.75
CA ILE A 180 26.95 -7.01 -11.21
C ILE A 180 28.27 -6.32 -11.56
N TYR A 181 29.13 -6.99 -12.32
CA TYR A 181 30.45 -6.48 -12.65
C TYR A 181 30.39 -5.38 -13.72
N THR A 182 31.54 -4.75 -13.94
CA THR A 182 31.69 -3.63 -14.88
C THR A 182 31.16 -4.02 -16.26
N ARG A 183 30.33 -3.14 -16.84
CA ARG A 183 29.74 -3.33 -18.18
C ARG A 183 28.92 -4.62 -18.36
N GLU A 184 28.54 -5.33 -17.31
CA GLU A 184 27.61 -6.47 -17.44
C GLU A 184 26.18 -6.01 -17.72
N SER A 185 25.39 -6.89 -18.33
CA SER A 185 23.98 -6.64 -18.66
C SER A 185 23.06 -7.33 -17.66
N ALA A 186 21.90 -6.74 -17.42
CA ALA A 186 20.79 -7.29 -16.65
C ALA A 186 19.46 -6.90 -17.29
N ASP A 187 18.37 -7.49 -16.81
CA ASP A 187 17.01 -7.08 -17.11
C ASP A 187 16.44 -6.27 -15.95
N CYS A 188 15.88 -5.10 -16.25
CA CYS A 188 15.16 -4.29 -15.29
C CYS A 188 13.66 -4.61 -15.34
N TYR A 189 13.09 -4.99 -14.20
CA TYR A 189 11.66 -5.30 -14.04
C TYR A 189 10.89 -4.22 -13.28
N GLY A 190 11.56 -3.12 -12.94
CA GLY A 190 10.93 -1.95 -12.34
C GLY A 190 11.78 -1.31 -11.27
N LYS A 191 11.13 -0.56 -10.38
CA LYS A 191 11.79 0.18 -9.31
C LYS A 191 10.92 0.18 -8.05
N ALA A 192 11.55 0.14 -6.88
CA ALA A 192 10.88 0.38 -5.61
C ALA A 192 11.81 1.19 -4.70
N GLY A 193 11.28 2.24 -4.06
CA GLY A 193 12.12 3.20 -3.34
C GLY A 193 13.19 3.79 -4.27
N SER A 194 14.44 3.76 -3.83
CA SER A 194 15.60 4.21 -4.61
C SER A 194 16.19 3.11 -5.52
N GLY A 195 15.82 1.84 -5.34
CA GLY A 195 16.44 0.71 -6.02
C GLY A 195 15.74 0.25 -7.29
N TYR A 196 16.51 -0.02 -8.34
CA TYR A 196 16.09 -0.67 -9.58
C TYR A 196 16.11 -2.18 -9.42
N ILE A 197 15.03 -2.86 -9.80
CA ILE A 197 14.91 -4.31 -9.72
C ILE A 197 15.63 -4.91 -10.92
N VAL A 198 16.82 -5.46 -10.68
CA VAL A 198 17.70 -6.01 -11.72
C VAL A 198 17.80 -7.54 -11.56
N CYS A 199 17.54 -8.25 -12.64
CA CYS A 199 17.72 -9.70 -12.76
C CYS A 199 18.87 -9.98 -13.73
N TYR A 200 19.86 -10.76 -13.31
CA TYR A 200 21.08 -10.99 -14.09
C TYR A 200 21.53 -12.44 -13.97
N LYS A 201 22.19 -12.92 -15.01
CA LYS A 201 22.75 -14.27 -15.05
C LYS A 201 23.91 -14.37 -14.05
N ILE A 202 23.93 -15.44 -13.27
CA ILE A 202 25.05 -15.74 -12.37
C ILE A 202 26.19 -16.30 -13.21
N SER A 203 27.36 -15.66 -13.13
CA SER A 203 28.54 -16.03 -13.90
C SER A 203 28.86 -17.53 -13.78
N GLY A 204 29.18 -18.16 -14.91
CA GLY A 204 29.45 -19.60 -14.98
C GLY A 204 28.23 -20.52 -14.88
N THR A 205 27.00 -20.01 -14.77
CA THR A 205 25.78 -20.83 -14.64
C THR A 205 24.69 -20.43 -15.65
N SER A 206 23.64 -21.24 -15.78
CA SER A 206 22.41 -20.86 -16.48
C SER A 206 21.36 -20.18 -15.57
N LYS A 207 21.71 -19.93 -14.31
CA LYS A 207 20.79 -19.43 -13.28
C LYS A 207 20.85 -17.92 -13.19
N HIS A 208 19.80 -17.34 -12.64
CA HIS A 208 19.64 -15.91 -12.48
C HIS A 208 19.58 -15.53 -11.00
N LYS A 209 20.08 -14.34 -10.70
CA LYS A 209 19.96 -13.67 -9.40
C LYS A 209 19.21 -12.36 -9.58
N VAL A 210 18.47 -11.96 -8.57
CA VAL A 210 17.69 -10.73 -8.56
C VAL A 210 17.91 -9.94 -7.28
N GLY A 211 17.77 -8.63 -7.38
CA GLY A 211 17.77 -7.73 -6.25
C GLY A 211 17.65 -6.28 -6.71
N PHE A 212 18.05 -5.36 -5.84
CA PHE A 212 18.04 -3.93 -6.08
C PHE A 212 19.43 -3.39 -6.39
N ALA A 213 19.57 -2.65 -7.49
CA ALA A 213 20.73 -1.82 -7.79
C ALA A 213 20.41 -0.35 -7.53
N LYS A 214 21.38 0.44 -7.07
CA LYS A 214 21.24 1.89 -6.92
C LYS A 214 21.33 2.57 -8.27
N TYR A 215 22.27 2.13 -9.11
CA TYR A 215 22.50 2.70 -10.43
C TYR A 215 21.40 2.31 -11.42
N ALA A 216 20.89 3.30 -12.17
CA ALA A 216 19.84 3.10 -13.18
C ALA A 216 20.33 2.34 -14.42
N GLY A 217 21.65 2.21 -14.60
CA GLY A 217 22.20 1.66 -15.83
C GLY A 217 21.78 2.48 -17.05
N SER A 218 21.53 1.78 -18.15
CA SER A 218 20.96 2.33 -19.39
C SER A 218 19.45 2.64 -19.33
N VAL A 219 18.78 2.41 -18.21
CA VAL A 219 17.31 2.55 -18.11
C VAL A 219 16.90 4.02 -18.02
N LYS A 220 16.15 4.51 -19.02
CA LYS A 220 15.57 5.87 -19.02
C LYS A 220 14.30 5.98 -18.17
N SER A 221 13.47 4.95 -18.22
CA SER A 221 12.24 4.84 -17.44
C SER A 221 12.07 3.39 -16.99
N ALA A 222 11.85 3.19 -15.69
CA ALA A 222 11.68 1.86 -15.14
C ALA A 222 10.31 1.30 -15.57
N PRO A 223 10.25 0.04 -16.06
CA PRO A 223 8.97 -0.55 -16.42
C PRO A 223 8.08 -0.72 -15.19
N THR A 224 6.77 -0.72 -15.41
CA THR A 224 5.75 -0.93 -14.38
C THR A 224 4.78 -2.01 -14.83
N GLY A 225 4.02 -2.56 -13.88
CA GLY A 225 3.04 -3.61 -14.13
C GLY A 225 3.30 -4.85 -13.29
N GLY A 226 2.85 -6.00 -13.80
CA GLY A 226 2.97 -7.30 -13.16
C GLY A 226 1.61 -7.90 -12.80
N LYS A 227 1.59 -9.23 -12.65
CA LYS A 227 0.38 -9.97 -12.26
C LYS A 227 0.20 -9.92 -10.74
N THR A 228 -1.02 -10.16 -10.28
CA THR A 228 -1.27 -10.44 -8.86
C THR A 228 -0.77 -11.85 -8.55
N TYR A 229 0.09 -11.96 -7.55
CA TYR A 229 0.47 -13.22 -6.92
C TYR A 229 -0.33 -13.39 -5.63
N LYS A 230 -0.80 -14.58 -5.33
CA LYS A 230 -1.37 -14.97 -4.04
C LYS A 230 -0.74 -16.27 -3.56
N ASN A 231 -0.08 -16.24 -2.40
CA ASN A 231 0.52 -17.41 -1.80
C ASN A 231 -0.55 -18.45 -1.40
N GLY A 232 -0.14 -19.71 -1.25
CA GLY A 232 -0.98 -20.83 -0.85
C GLY A 232 -1.29 -20.87 0.65
N SER A 233 -1.61 -22.08 1.14
CA SER A 233 -1.95 -22.36 2.54
C SER A 233 -0.73 -22.52 3.47
N THR A 234 0.48 -22.50 2.92
CA THR A 234 1.75 -22.59 3.66
C THR A 234 2.61 -21.35 3.39
N THR A 235 3.52 -21.06 4.31
CA THR A 235 4.55 -20.03 4.08
C THR A 235 5.43 -20.44 2.89
N GLU A 236 5.70 -19.52 1.97
CA GLU A 236 6.54 -19.77 0.80
C GLU A 236 7.89 -19.08 0.98
N THR A 237 8.99 -19.81 0.78
CA THR A 237 10.34 -19.22 0.92
C THR A 237 10.68 -18.40 -0.34
N VAL A 238 11.25 -17.22 -0.13
CA VAL A 238 11.72 -16.35 -1.21
C VAL A 238 13.25 -16.40 -1.31
N TYR A 239 13.74 -16.65 -2.52
CA TYR A 239 15.16 -16.78 -2.82
C TYR A 239 15.68 -15.62 -3.67
N ALA A 240 16.93 -15.19 -3.49
CA ALA A 240 17.52 -14.19 -4.38
C ALA A 240 17.93 -14.78 -5.74
N ASP A 241 18.00 -16.10 -5.88
CA ASP A 241 18.45 -16.78 -7.09
C ASP A 241 17.58 -17.99 -7.46
N THR A 242 17.59 -18.33 -8.75
CA THR A 242 16.81 -19.45 -9.30
C THR A 242 17.43 -20.82 -9.04
N SER A 243 18.61 -20.88 -8.40
CA SER A 243 19.18 -22.11 -7.82
C SER A 243 18.66 -22.41 -6.40
N LYS A 244 17.88 -21.50 -5.80
CA LYS A 244 17.38 -21.60 -4.42
C LYS A 244 18.51 -21.69 -3.38
N SER A 245 19.68 -21.11 -3.66
CA SER A 245 20.83 -21.15 -2.75
C SER A 245 20.83 -20.03 -1.72
N THR A 246 20.31 -18.84 -2.07
CA THR A 246 20.27 -17.67 -1.18
C THR A 246 18.85 -17.39 -0.71
N LYS A 247 18.51 -17.69 0.56
CA LYS A 247 17.22 -17.31 1.16
C LYS A 247 17.25 -15.84 1.60
N ILE A 248 16.21 -15.08 1.26
CA ILE A 248 16.11 -13.64 1.58
C ILE A 248 14.81 -13.26 2.29
N GLY A 249 13.85 -14.17 2.40
CA GLY A 249 12.61 -13.92 3.12
C GLY A 249 11.58 -15.01 2.88
N SER A 250 10.33 -14.68 3.18
CA SER A 250 9.18 -15.56 3.00
C SER A 250 7.93 -14.75 2.72
N LEU A 251 6.94 -15.39 2.08
CA LEU A 251 5.57 -14.91 1.97
C LEU A 251 4.68 -15.67 2.94
N ASP A 252 3.85 -14.94 3.68
CA ASP A 252 2.88 -15.51 4.61
C ASP A 252 1.77 -16.27 3.88
N LYS A 253 1.06 -17.14 4.61
CA LYS A 253 -0.08 -17.88 4.08
C LYS A 253 -1.08 -16.91 3.47
N GLN A 254 -1.52 -17.17 2.24
CA GLN A 254 -2.48 -16.35 1.50
C GLN A 254 -2.05 -14.89 1.25
N GLU A 255 -0.78 -14.54 1.50
CA GLU A 255 -0.25 -13.20 1.22
C GLU A 255 -0.34 -12.88 -0.27
N THR A 256 -0.68 -11.65 -0.59
CA THR A 256 -0.73 -11.16 -1.97
C THR A 256 0.40 -10.17 -2.26
N CYS A 257 1.07 -10.34 -3.39
CA CYS A 257 2.14 -9.44 -3.85
C CYS A 257 2.14 -9.29 -5.38
N THR A 258 3.13 -8.59 -5.93
CA THR A 258 3.25 -8.41 -7.39
C THR A 258 4.18 -9.46 -7.98
N CYS A 259 3.72 -10.16 -9.00
CA CYS A 259 4.48 -11.08 -9.83
C CYS A 259 4.99 -10.36 -11.07
N LEU A 260 6.29 -10.11 -11.13
CA LEU A 260 6.90 -9.32 -12.21
C LEU A 260 7.15 -10.18 -13.45
N ALA A 261 7.64 -11.40 -13.27
CA ALA A 261 8.05 -12.28 -14.37
C ALA A 261 8.10 -13.76 -13.95
N LYS A 262 8.30 -14.64 -14.94
CA LYS A 262 8.73 -16.02 -14.72
C LYS A 262 10.13 -16.18 -15.33
N VAL A 263 11.09 -16.61 -14.52
CA VAL A 263 12.51 -16.76 -14.91
C VAL A 263 12.98 -18.13 -14.42
N ASP A 264 13.59 -18.92 -15.30
CA ASP A 264 14.07 -20.28 -15.02
C ASP A 264 13.03 -21.18 -14.32
N GLY A 265 11.75 -21.03 -14.69
CA GLY A 265 10.65 -21.78 -14.09
C GLY A 265 10.17 -21.27 -12.73
N MET A 266 10.83 -20.27 -12.13
CA MET A 266 10.43 -19.64 -10.88
C MET A 266 9.72 -18.29 -11.11
N TYR A 267 8.95 -17.86 -10.13
CA TYR A 267 8.16 -16.64 -10.21
C TYR A 267 8.86 -15.51 -9.48
N LEU A 268 9.19 -14.44 -10.21
CA LEU A 268 9.82 -13.24 -9.68
C LEU A 268 8.76 -12.37 -9.00
N VAL A 269 8.82 -12.29 -7.67
CA VAL A 269 7.86 -11.54 -6.86
C VAL A 269 8.49 -10.33 -6.19
N LYS A 270 7.74 -9.23 -6.14
CA LYS A 270 8.03 -8.03 -5.37
C LYS A 270 6.98 -7.90 -4.28
N TYR A 271 7.43 -7.95 -3.03
CA TYR A 271 6.57 -7.97 -1.85
C TYR A 271 7.01 -6.93 -0.83
N LYS A 272 6.06 -6.42 -0.05
CA LYS A 272 6.31 -5.40 0.95
C LYS A 272 6.82 -6.08 2.23
N VAL A 273 7.83 -5.50 2.86
CA VAL A 273 8.32 -6.00 4.16
C VAL A 273 7.39 -5.49 5.26
N ASN A 274 6.78 -6.42 6.00
CA ASN A 274 5.83 -6.14 7.07
C ASN A 274 6.37 -5.10 8.07
N GLY A 275 5.53 -4.14 8.43
CA GLY A 275 5.89 -3.07 9.37
C GLY A 275 6.82 -1.98 8.80
N THR A 276 7.17 -2.03 7.51
CA THR A 276 8.07 -1.04 6.88
C THR A 276 7.50 -0.44 5.59
N SER A 277 8.15 0.59 5.05
CA SER A 277 7.91 1.10 3.70
C SER A 277 8.75 0.40 2.63
N ASN A 278 9.57 -0.59 3.02
CA ASN A 278 10.51 -1.27 2.14
C ASN A 278 9.87 -2.45 1.41
N TYR A 279 10.48 -2.80 0.29
CA TYR A 279 10.14 -3.95 -0.53
C TYR A 279 11.35 -4.87 -0.62
N LYS A 280 11.08 -6.17 -0.71
CA LYS A 280 12.04 -7.17 -1.16
C LYS A 280 11.61 -7.69 -2.53
N VAL A 281 12.58 -8.24 -3.26
CA VAL A 281 12.33 -8.89 -4.55
C VAL A 281 13.08 -10.22 -4.60
N GLY A 282 12.43 -11.27 -5.10
CA GLY A 282 13.02 -12.59 -5.17
C GLY A 282 12.18 -13.60 -5.92
N PHE A 283 12.64 -14.83 -5.96
CA PHE A 283 12.03 -15.95 -6.65
C PHE A 283 11.29 -16.87 -5.67
N VAL A 284 10.09 -17.28 -6.06
CA VAL A 284 9.28 -18.33 -5.41
C VAL A 284 9.01 -19.48 -6.37
N ALA A 285 8.79 -20.67 -5.83
CA ALA A 285 8.53 -21.87 -6.64
C ALA A 285 7.03 -22.02 -6.93
N TYR A 286 6.18 -21.72 -5.95
CA TYR A 286 4.73 -21.74 -6.14
C TYR A 286 4.27 -20.62 -7.08
N SER A 287 3.32 -20.89 -7.99
CA SER A 287 2.88 -19.90 -9.00
C SER A 287 2.03 -18.79 -8.44
N GLY A 288 1.28 -19.06 -7.37
CA GLY A 288 0.36 -18.11 -6.76
C GLY A 288 -0.65 -17.47 -7.71
N GLY A 289 -1.01 -18.14 -8.81
CA GLY A 289 -1.95 -17.61 -9.80
C GLY A 289 -1.36 -16.58 -10.77
N CYS A 290 -0.03 -16.45 -10.83
CA CYS A 290 0.63 -15.91 -12.02
C CYS A 290 0.53 -16.90 -13.19
#